data_AF-A0A969DTS3-F1
#
_entry.id   AF-A0A969DTS3-F1
#
_cell.length_a   1.000
_cell.length_b   1.000
_cell.length_c   1.000
_cell.angle_alpha   90.00
_cell.angle_beta   90.00
_cell.angle_gamma   90.00
#
_symmetry.space_group_name_H-M   'P 1'
#
loop_
_entity.id
_entity.type
_entity.pdbx_description
1 polymer ?
#
loop_
_entity_poly.entity_id
_entity_poly.type
_entity_poly.pdbx_seq_one_letter_code
_entity_poly.pdbx_strand_id
1 'polypeptide(L)'
;MLEKYFRPLTTPSWKTLAIHIALILLVMIVIIMVFFYAYLPSTTRHGETITVPNLEGMSLNEMDDFLKRRNLNYEVADSNYFEKYPALAILKQYPLPGAYVKEGRKIYLTINKNNPELTIMPDLIDGSLKNAELVLQNAGLKRGKITYKPDLAPNAVLEQWYGGEVIEAGAKVAMGSEIDLVVGDGLGQRVFSVPRFIGLPIDEADFSVKASGLTTGSVIVKIINNAQKEQLLEIAAALEIDTVSILKSGHVFRQRPEIGTDIRLGQQVDLWVVSLDEEDSIRVVDNWVNKAYEELSPTGESYDQ
;
A
#
# COMPACT_ATOMS: atom_id res chain seq x y z
N MET A 1 -42.93 97.03 -49.34
CA MET A 1 -42.10 96.29 -50.32
C MET A 1 -41.75 94.87 -49.83
N LEU A 2 -42.66 94.15 -49.15
CA LEU A 2 -42.36 92.79 -48.62
C LEU A 2 -43.56 91.81 -48.61
N GLU A 3 -44.64 92.07 -49.35
CA GLU A 3 -45.83 91.18 -49.35
C GLU A 3 -45.81 90.08 -50.42
N LYS A 4 -44.85 90.10 -51.36
CA LYS A 4 -44.83 89.21 -52.53
C LYS A 4 -44.24 87.81 -52.28
N TYR A 5 -43.79 87.51 -51.06
CA TYR A 5 -43.09 86.25 -50.75
C TYR A 5 -43.87 85.28 -49.86
N PHE A 6 -45.07 85.63 -49.36
CA PHE A 6 -45.91 84.69 -48.63
C PHE A 6 -46.79 83.89 -49.59
N ARG A 7 -46.28 82.77 -50.11
CA ARG A 7 -47.14 81.72 -50.66
C ARG A 7 -47.83 81.01 -49.48
N PRO A 8 -49.17 80.87 -49.47
CA PRO A 8 -49.82 80.11 -48.42
C PRO A 8 -49.31 78.67 -48.48
N LEU A 9 -48.87 78.14 -47.33
CA LEU A 9 -48.54 76.72 -47.19
C LEU A 9 -49.81 75.94 -47.51
N THR A 10 -49.91 75.39 -48.72
CA THR A 10 -50.98 74.47 -49.08
C THR A 10 -50.88 73.29 -48.13
N THR A 11 -51.88 73.10 -47.27
CA THR A 11 -51.93 71.93 -46.39
C THR A 11 -51.89 70.68 -47.27
N PRO A 12 -50.98 69.74 -47.00
CA PRO A 12 -50.89 68.54 -47.82
C PRO A 12 -52.25 67.83 -47.78
N SER A 13 -52.84 67.58 -48.95
CA SER A 13 -54.05 66.76 -49.06
C SER A 13 -53.80 65.42 -48.37
N TRP A 14 -54.76 64.91 -47.59
CA TRP A 14 -54.60 63.66 -46.81
C TRP A 14 -54.07 62.49 -47.65
N LYS A 15 -54.37 62.46 -48.95
CA LYS A 15 -53.83 61.51 -49.93
C LYS A 15 -52.32 61.64 -50.11
N THR A 16 -51.80 62.87 -50.21
CA THR A 16 -50.36 63.11 -50.27
C THR A 16 -49.66 62.69 -48.99
N LEU A 17 -50.26 62.95 -47.82
CA LEU A 17 -49.71 62.53 -46.53
C LEU A 17 -49.68 60.99 -46.41
N ALA A 18 -50.75 60.30 -46.83
CA ALA A 18 -50.80 58.83 -46.88
C ALA A 18 -49.75 58.23 -47.83
N ILE A 19 -49.51 58.86 -49.00
CA ILE A 19 -48.48 58.43 -49.95
C ILE A 19 -47.08 58.54 -49.34
N HIS A 20 -46.76 59.65 -48.66
CA HIS A 20 -45.45 59.80 -48.00
C HIS A 20 -45.26 58.79 -46.86
N ILE A 21 -46.29 58.53 -46.06
CA ILE A 21 -46.24 57.49 -45.01
C ILE A 21 -46.01 56.11 -45.61
N ALA A 22 -46.74 55.73 -46.67
CA ALA A 22 -46.56 54.45 -47.34
C ALA A 22 -45.14 54.30 -47.92
N LEU A 23 -44.58 55.39 -48.47
CA LEU A 23 -43.24 55.40 -49.04
C LEU A 23 -42.16 55.31 -47.94
N ILE A 24 -42.34 55.99 -46.81
CA ILE A 24 -41.47 55.86 -45.63
C ILE A 24 -41.52 54.43 -45.08
N LEU A 25 -42.72 53.83 -44.97
CA LEU A 25 -42.88 52.45 -44.54
C LEU A 25 -42.20 51.47 -45.50
N LEU A 26 -42.35 51.67 -46.81
CA LEU A 26 -41.68 50.86 -47.83
C LEU A 26 -40.15 50.95 -47.68
N VAL A 27 -39.61 52.16 -47.55
CA VAL A 27 -38.16 52.38 -47.36
C VAL A 27 -37.67 51.73 -46.06
N MET A 28 -38.42 51.86 -44.97
CA MET A 28 -38.11 51.20 -43.69
C MET A 28 -38.09 49.67 -43.84
N ILE A 29 -39.07 49.08 -44.52
CA ILE A 29 -39.12 47.64 -44.79
C ILE A 29 -37.91 47.19 -45.60
N VAL A 30 -37.54 47.95 -46.64
CA VAL A 30 -36.36 47.66 -47.47
C VAL A 30 -35.07 47.74 -46.64
N ILE A 31 -34.92 48.76 -45.79
CA ILE A 31 -33.75 48.90 -44.90
C ILE A 31 -33.67 47.72 -43.93
N ILE A 32 -34.79 47.33 -43.31
CA ILE A 32 -34.86 46.17 -42.41
C ILE A 32 -34.48 44.90 -43.17
N MET A 33 -35.00 44.69 -44.37
CA MET A 33 -34.62 43.53 -45.20
C MET A 33 -33.13 43.52 -45.53
N VAL A 34 -32.55 44.64 -45.97
CA VAL A 34 -31.11 44.72 -46.28
C VAL A 34 -30.27 44.50 -45.01
N PHE A 35 -30.69 45.04 -43.87
CA PHE A 35 -30.00 44.85 -42.60
C PHE A 35 -29.98 43.38 -42.17
N PHE A 36 -31.13 42.69 -42.21
CA PHE A 36 -31.23 41.29 -41.78
C PHE A 36 -30.66 40.29 -42.79
N TYR A 37 -30.80 40.53 -44.10
CA TYR A 37 -30.43 39.55 -45.13
C TYR A 37 -29.08 39.81 -45.80
N ALA A 38 -28.53 41.03 -45.76
CA ALA A 38 -27.23 41.34 -46.36
C ALA A 38 -26.19 41.75 -45.31
N TYR A 39 -26.52 42.69 -44.42
CA TYR A 39 -25.56 43.23 -43.47
C TYR A 39 -25.22 42.25 -42.34
N LEU A 40 -26.22 41.68 -41.67
CA LEU A 40 -26.01 40.73 -40.56
C LEU A 40 -25.26 39.45 -41.00
N PRO A 41 -25.59 38.78 -42.11
CA PRO A 41 -24.86 37.59 -42.55
C PRO A 41 -23.40 37.88 -42.93
N SER A 42 -23.16 39.01 -43.60
CA SER A 42 -21.82 39.45 -44.01
C SER A 42 -20.91 39.76 -42.82
N THR A 43 -21.46 40.40 -41.79
CA THR A 43 -20.68 40.80 -40.60
C THR A 43 -20.51 39.69 -39.58
N THR A 44 -21.44 38.72 -39.52
CA THR A 44 -21.42 37.66 -38.48
C THR A 44 -20.87 36.31 -38.94
N ARG A 45 -20.40 36.18 -40.19
CA ARG A 45 -19.89 34.91 -40.78
C ARG A 45 -20.77 33.72 -40.42
N HIS A 46 -22.09 33.90 -40.60
CA HIS A 46 -23.08 32.92 -40.17
C HIS A 46 -22.93 31.61 -40.94
N GLY A 47 -22.50 30.54 -40.27
CA GLY A 47 -22.39 29.19 -40.84
C GLY A 47 -20.98 28.72 -41.19
N GLU A 48 -19.95 29.55 -41.03
CA GLU A 48 -18.57 29.09 -41.14
C GLU A 48 -18.22 28.23 -39.91
N THR A 49 -17.97 26.95 -40.16
CA THR A 49 -17.55 26.00 -39.14
C THR A 49 -16.16 25.49 -39.46
N ILE A 50 -15.35 25.37 -38.44
CA ILE A 50 -14.00 24.81 -38.52
C ILE A 50 -14.08 23.39 -37.97
N THR A 51 -13.52 22.43 -38.71
CA THR A 51 -13.38 21.06 -38.23
C THR A 51 -12.25 20.98 -37.22
N VAL A 52 -12.54 20.40 -36.06
CA VAL A 52 -11.57 20.23 -34.97
C VAL A 52 -10.56 19.15 -35.36
N PRO A 53 -9.25 19.46 -35.37
CA PRO A 53 -8.22 18.46 -35.68
C PRO A 53 -8.01 17.49 -34.52
N ASN A 54 -7.34 16.36 -34.81
CA ASN A 54 -6.83 15.48 -33.76
C ASN A 54 -5.48 16.02 -33.25
N LEU A 55 -5.41 16.27 -31.95
CA LEU A 55 -4.26 16.80 -31.22
C LEU A 55 -3.72 15.78 -30.20
N GLU A 56 -4.42 14.66 -29.97
CA GLU A 56 -3.99 13.65 -29.01
C GLU A 56 -2.62 13.08 -29.40
N GLY A 57 -1.70 13.01 -28.42
CA GLY A 57 -0.32 12.56 -28.59
C GLY A 57 0.64 13.62 -29.14
N MET A 58 0.17 14.77 -29.61
CA MET A 58 1.07 15.88 -29.99
C MET A 58 1.73 16.51 -28.77
N SER A 59 2.94 17.04 -28.95
CA SER A 59 3.56 17.91 -27.95
C SER A 59 2.90 19.28 -27.91
N LEU A 60 2.91 19.93 -26.75
CA LEU A 60 2.31 21.27 -26.59
C LEU A 60 2.89 22.30 -27.57
N ASN A 61 4.19 22.23 -27.86
CA ASN A 61 4.86 23.17 -28.78
C ASN A 61 4.42 22.95 -30.23
N GLU A 62 4.37 21.70 -30.69
CA GLU A 62 3.93 21.38 -32.05
C GLU A 62 2.45 21.74 -32.26
N MET A 63 1.63 21.51 -31.23
CA MET A 63 0.21 21.82 -31.27
C MET A 63 -0.07 23.32 -31.30
N ASP A 64 0.68 24.14 -30.55
CA ASP A 64 0.52 25.59 -30.55
C ASP A 64 0.73 26.18 -31.96
N ASP A 65 1.81 25.79 -32.63
CA ASP A 65 2.07 26.18 -34.02
C ASP A 65 1.01 25.64 -34.99
N PHE A 66 0.53 24.41 -34.74
CA PHE A 66 -0.47 23.76 -35.58
C PHE A 66 -1.86 24.40 -35.49
N LEU A 67 -2.27 24.86 -34.30
CA LEU A 67 -3.55 25.53 -34.07
C LEU A 67 -3.51 27.00 -34.50
N LYS A 68 -2.39 27.71 -34.27
CA LYS A 68 -2.20 29.09 -34.76
C LYS A 68 -2.40 29.21 -36.26
N ARG A 69 -1.87 28.26 -37.05
CA ARG A 69 -2.06 28.20 -38.51
C ARG A 69 -3.52 28.00 -38.95
N ARG A 70 -4.40 27.54 -38.05
CA ARG A 70 -5.83 27.26 -38.31
C ARG A 70 -6.78 28.24 -37.62
N ASN A 71 -6.24 29.33 -37.05
CA ASN A 71 -7.01 30.31 -36.29
C ASN A 71 -7.87 29.69 -35.16
N LEU A 72 -7.38 28.60 -34.57
CA LEU A 72 -8.01 27.91 -33.46
C LEU A 72 -7.28 28.26 -32.16
N ASN A 73 -8.05 28.52 -31.11
CA ASN A 73 -7.54 28.81 -29.78
C ASN A 73 -7.64 27.58 -28.89
N TYR A 74 -6.79 27.47 -27.88
CA TYR A 74 -6.84 26.40 -26.89
C TYR A 74 -6.77 26.93 -25.46
N GLU A 75 -7.16 26.07 -24.52
CA GLU A 75 -7.04 26.30 -23.08
C GLU A 75 -6.70 24.98 -22.40
N VAL A 76 -5.69 24.97 -21.53
CA VAL A 76 -5.38 23.78 -20.72
C VAL A 76 -6.36 23.74 -19.56
N ALA A 77 -7.31 22.81 -19.62
CA ALA A 77 -8.36 22.67 -18.62
C ALA A 77 -7.94 21.78 -17.45
N ASP A 78 -7.09 20.78 -17.71
CA ASP A 78 -6.65 19.82 -16.72
C ASP A 78 -5.26 19.27 -17.05
N SER A 79 -4.60 18.68 -16.06
CA SER A 79 -3.33 17.98 -16.24
C SER A 79 -3.27 16.74 -15.36
N ASN A 80 -2.82 15.62 -15.93
CA ASN A 80 -2.66 14.35 -15.22
C ASN A 80 -1.27 13.77 -15.55
N TYR A 81 -0.75 12.87 -14.72
CA TYR A 81 0.51 12.19 -15.01
C TYR A 81 0.27 10.75 -15.46
N PHE A 82 0.81 10.40 -16.62
CA PHE A 82 0.84 9.04 -17.15
C PHE A 82 2.24 8.75 -17.69
N GLU A 83 2.92 7.77 -17.11
CA GLU A 83 4.28 7.36 -17.47
C GLU A 83 4.44 6.95 -18.94
N LYS A 84 3.36 6.42 -19.54
CA LYS A 84 3.35 6.00 -20.96
C LYS A 84 3.49 7.17 -21.94
N TYR A 85 3.13 8.38 -21.55
CA TYR A 85 3.09 9.54 -22.45
C TYR A 85 4.27 10.48 -22.18
N PRO A 86 4.77 11.19 -23.21
CA PRO A 86 5.77 12.23 -22.99
C PRO A 86 5.26 13.37 -22.13
N ALA A 87 6.19 14.09 -21.50
CA ALA A 87 5.95 15.36 -20.83
C ALA A 87 5.20 16.36 -21.74
N LEU A 88 4.17 17.02 -21.21
CA LEU A 88 3.32 18.00 -21.91
C LEU A 88 2.61 17.47 -23.17
N ALA A 89 2.57 16.14 -23.37
CA ALA A 89 1.78 15.55 -24.44
C ALA A 89 0.28 15.73 -24.16
N ILE A 90 -0.50 15.94 -25.22
CA ILE A 90 -1.95 16.04 -25.10
C ILE A 90 -2.54 14.66 -24.89
N LEU A 91 -3.20 14.47 -23.76
CA LEU A 91 -3.84 13.21 -23.38
C LEU A 91 -5.27 13.13 -23.91
N LYS A 92 -6.00 14.25 -23.83
CA LYS A 92 -7.39 14.35 -24.25
C LYS A 92 -7.66 15.77 -24.75
N GLN A 93 -8.64 15.87 -25.63
CA GLN A 93 -9.15 17.17 -26.11
C GLN A 93 -10.68 17.22 -26.06
N TYR A 94 -11.21 18.43 -25.95
CA TYR A 94 -12.62 18.71 -26.16
C TYR A 94 -12.82 20.09 -26.83
N PRO A 95 -13.60 20.19 -27.93
CA PRO A 95 -14.39 19.15 -28.58
C PRO A 95 -13.55 18.03 -29.22
N LEU A 96 -14.20 16.89 -29.47
CA LEU A 96 -13.55 15.71 -30.06
C LEU A 96 -13.07 15.98 -31.50
N PRO A 97 -12.06 15.24 -31.97
CA PRO A 97 -11.61 15.33 -33.36
C PRO A 97 -12.76 15.11 -34.35
N GLY A 98 -12.80 15.91 -35.41
CA GLY A 98 -13.86 15.87 -36.43
C GLY A 98 -15.13 16.66 -36.07
N ALA A 99 -15.25 17.20 -34.85
CA ALA A 99 -16.36 18.06 -34.48
C ALA A 99 -16.33 19.40 -35.26
N TYR A 100 -17.50 20.00 -35.49
CA TYR A 100 -17.63 21.31 -36.11
C TYR A 100 -17.80 22.39 -35.05
N VAL A 101 -16.92 23.40 -35.06
CA VAL A 101 -16.96 24.53 -34.13
C VAL A 101 -17.04 25.86 -34.86
N LYS A 102 -17.65 26.86 -34.25
CA LYS A 102 -17.60 28.24 -34.75
C LYS A 102 -16.19 28.81 -34.58
N GLU A 103 -15.84 29.77 -35.41
CA GLU A 103 -14.58 30.53 -35.29
C GLU A 103 -14.43 31.13 -33.89
N GLY A 104 -13.19 31.12 -33.35
CA GLY A 104 -12.88 31.63 -32.01
C GLY A 104 -13.26 30.70 -30.85
N ARG A 105 -13.85 29.53 -31.10
CA ARG A 105 -14.09 28.53 -30.04
C ARG A 105 -12.75 28.00 -29.51
N LYS A 106 -12.62 27.92 -28.18
CA LYS A 106 -11.47 27.30 -27.53
C LYS A 106 -11.59 25.77 -27.52
N ILE A 107 -10.47 25.11 -27.78
CA ILE A 107 -10.27 23.68 -27.56
C ILE A 107 -9.69 23.49 -26.17
N TYR A 108 -10.39 22.77 -25.31
CA TYR A 108 -9.94 22.41 -23.98
C TYR A 108 -9.06 21.17 -24.04
N LEU A 109 -7.90 21.23 -23.41
CA LEU A 109 -6.90 20.17 -23.43
C LEU A 109 -6.67 19.62 -22.02
N THR A 110 -6.52 18.30 -21.93
CA THR A 110 -5.90 17.63 -20.79
C THR A 110 -4.49 17.23 -21.19
N ILE A 111 -3.48 17.69 -20.46
CA ILE A 111 -2.07 17.46 -20.79
C ILE A 111 -1.39 16.52 -19.80
N ASN A 112 -0.31 15.89 -20.24
CA ASN A 112 0.53 15.09 -19.37
C ASN A 112 1.46 15.99 -18.54
N LYS A 113 1.47 15.83 -17.22
CA LYS A 113 2.40 16.55 -16.34
C LYS A 113 3.83 16.11 -16.61
N ASN A 114 4.79 17.00 -16.38
CA ASN A 114 6.23 16.64 -16.46
C ASN A 114 6.64 15.67 -15.36
N ASN A 115 6.09 15.84 -14.17
CA ASN A 115 6.48 15.07 -13.01
C ASN A 115 5.26 14.36 -12.42
N PRO A 116 5.45 13.14 -11.89
CA PRO A 116 4.43 12.49 -11.09
C PRO A 116 4.08 13.34 -9.87
N GLU A 117 2.85 13.21 -9.40
CA GLU A 117 2.46 13.80 -8.12
C GLU A 117 3.31 13.19 -7.01
N LEU A 118 3.77 14.04 -6.09
CA LEU A 118 4.59 13.60 -4.96
C LEU A 118 3.68 13.33 -3.76
N THR A 119 3.91 12.21 -3.10
CA THR A 119 3.34 11.86 -1.81
C THR A 119 4.44 11.85 -0.74
N ILE A 120 4.04 11.79 0.52
CA ILE A 120 4.95 11.73 1.65
C ILE A 120 5.19 10.26 2.01
N MET A 121 6.44 9.88 2.19
CA MET A 121 6.82 8.56 2.66
C MET A 121 6.25 8.34 4.07
N PRO A 122 5.35 7.36 4.27
CA PRO A 122 4.85 7.04 5.60
C PRO A 122 5.96 6.46 6.48
N ASP A 123 5.75 6.52 7.80
CA ASP A 123 6.55 5.77 8.75
C ASP A 123 6.00 4.34 8.86
N LEU A 124 6.78 3.37 8.37
CA LEU A 124 6.41 1.97 8.38
C LEU A 124 7.22 1.18 9.41
N ILE A 125 8.28 1.77 9.97
CA ILE A 125 9.20 1.12 10.90
C ILE A 125 8.42 0.64 12.14
N ASP A 126 8.79 -0.53 12.67
CA ASP A 126 8.15 -1.22 13.80
C ASP A 126 6.67 -1.64 13.57
N GLY A 127 6.08 -1.25 12.43
CA GLY A 127 4.76 -1.68 12.02
C GLY A 127 4.77 -3.13 11.53
N SER A 128 3.62 -3.82 11.63
CA SER A 128 3.46 -5.13 10.98
C SER A 128 3.48 -4.97 9.45
N LEU A 129 4.03 -5.95 8.74
CA LEU A 129 4.04 -6.02 7.28
C LEU A 129 2.65 -5.75 6.68
N LYS A 130 1.60 -6.37 7.25
CA LYS A 130 0.22 -6.18 6.80
C LYS A 130 -0.25 -4.73 6.96
N ASN A 131 0.10 -4.08 8.08
CA ASN A 131 -0.20 -2.67 8.27
C ASN A 131 0.57 -1.80 7.27
N ALA A 132 1.85 -2.10 7.05
CA ALA A 132 2.68 -1.37 6.11
C ALA A 132 2.14 -1.42 4.67
N GLU A 133 1.65 -2.58 4.23
CA GLU A 133 0.97 -2.72 2.93
C GLU A 133 -0.25 -1.81 2.80
N LEU A 134 -1.08 -1.75 3.84
CA LEU A 134 -2.27 -0.91 3.86
C LEU A 134 -1.91 0.58 3.85
N VAL A 135 -0.92 0.97 4.66
CA VAL A 135 -0.45 2.36 4.75
C VAL A 135 0.16 2.80 3.41
N LEU A 136 0.97 1.97 2.76
CA LEU A 136 1.52 2.22 1.43
C LEU A 136 0.40 2.45 0.41
N GLN A 137 -0.58 1.54 0.36
CA GLN A 137 -1.72 1.66 -0.55
C GLN A 137 -2.51 2.96 -0.34
N ASN A 138 -2.78 3.32 0.92
CA ASN A 138 -3.47 4.56 1.28
C ASN A 138 -2.66 5.82 0.93
N ALA A 139 -1.33 5.74 0.98
CA ALA A 139 -0.42 6.81 0.57
C ALA A 139 -0.26 6.93 -0.96
N GLY A 140 -0.91 6.06 -1.74
CA GLY A 140 -0.77 6.01 -3.20
C GLY A 140 0.56 5.40 -3.65
N LEU A 141 1.23 4.63 -2.79
CA LEU A 141 2.47 3.90 -3.05
C LEU A 141 2.17 2.41 -3.27
N LYS A 142 3.13 1.69 -3.85
CA LYS A 142 3.04 0.24 -4.08
C LYS A 142 4.01 -0.50 -3.17
N ARG A 143 3.62 -1.69 -2.72
CA ARG A 143 4.56 -2.62 -2.08
C ARG A 143 5.52 -3.17 -3.14
N GLY A 144 6.81 -2.97 -2.93
CA GLY A 144 7.90 -3.59 -3.69
C GLY A 144 8.28 -4.97 -3.16
N LYS A 145 9.58 -5.28 -3.21
CA LYS A 145 10.17 -6.52 -2.74
C LYS A 145 10.20 -6.58 -1.21
N ILE A 146 9.88 -7.76 -0.67
CA ILE A 146 10.06 -8.07 0.76
C ILE A 146 11.37 -8.84 0.93
N THR A 147 12.21 -8.39 1.84
CA THR A 147 13.44 -9.09 2.24
C THR A 147 13.36 -9.43 3.73
N TYR A 148 13.53 -10.71 4.07
CA TYR A 148 13.52 -11.17 5.45
C TYR A 148 14.92 -11.08 6.05
N LYS A 149 15.02 -10.59 7.29
CA LYS A 149 16.26 -10.47 8.06
C LYS A 149 16.07 -11.05 9.46
N PRO A 150 17.12 -11.66 10.05
CA PRO A 150 17.06 -12.15 11.42
C PRO A 150 16.68 -11.08 12.44
N ASP A 151 15.50 -11.20 13.03
CA ASP A 151 14.98 -10.28 14.06
C ASP A 151 13.92 -10.96 14.93
N LEU A 152 13.87 -10.65 16.23
CA LEU A 152 12.94 -11.28 17.18
C LEU A 152 11.46 -10.96 16.88
N ALA A 153 11.16 -9.86 16.19
CA ALA A 153 9.82 -9.41 15.86
C ALA A 153 9.37 -9.93 14.48
N PRO A 154 8.63 -11.06 14.41
CA PRO A 154 8.22 -11.63 13.13
C PRO A 154 7.29 -10.69 12.36
N ASN A 155 7.59 -10.49 11.08
CA ASN A 155 6.87 -9.62 10.16
C ASN A 155 6.82 -8.15 10.58
N ALA A 156 7.63 -7.71 11.55
CA ALA A 156 7.82 -6.30 11.82
C ALA A 156 8.69 -5.69 10.71
N VAL A 157 8.34 -4.51 10.22
CA VAL A 157 9.16 -3.77 9.27
C VAL A 157 10.34 -3.15 10.00
N LEU A 158 11.54 -3.52 9.57
CA LEU A 158 12.79 -3.04 10.15
C LEU A 158 13.35 -1.87 9.35
N GLU A 159 13.19 -1.91 8.02
CA GLU A 159 13.71 -0.89 7.12
C GLU A 159 12.74 -0.73 5.93
N GLN A 160 12.66 0.49 5.39
CA GLN A 160 11.90 0.83 4.20
C GLN A 160 12.84 1.46 3.17
N TRP A 161 12.73 1.03 1.91
CA TRP A 161 13.70 1.33 0.86
C TRP A 161 13.01 1.85 -0.40
N TYR A 162 13.64 2.83 -1.04
CA TYR A 162 13.19 3.41 -2.31
C TYR A 162 14.38 3.59 -3.24
N GLY A 163 14.28 3.07 -4.47
CA GLY A 163 15.36 3.21 -5.46
C GLY A 163 16.68 2.52 -5.09
N GLY A 164 16.64 1.53 -4.20
CA GLY A 164 17.84 0.82 -3.73
C GLY A 164 18.57 1.50 -2.56
N GLU A 165 17.97 2.52 -1.93
CA GLU A 165 18.49 3.16 -0.71
C GLU A 165 17.41 3.21 0.38
N VAL A 166 17.83 3.29 1.64
CA VAL A 166 16.91 3.49 2.79
C VAL A 166 16.24 4.85 2.67
N ILE A 167 14.94 4.90 2.89
CA ILE A 167 14.16 6.15 2.83
C ILE A 167 13.52 6.48 4.17
N GLU A 168 13.78 7.69 4.67
CA GLU A 168 13.19 8.17 5.92
C GLU A 168 11.71 8.55 5.75
N ALA A 169 10.94 8.37 6.82
CA ALA A 169 9.58 8.89 6.88
C ALA A 169 9.58 10.41 6.68
N GLY A 170 8.56 10.94 6.00
CA GLY A 170 8.47 12.36 5.66
C GLY A 170 9.16 12.76 4.35
N ALA A 171 9.99 11.90 3.76
CA ALA A 171 10.59 12.15 2.46
C ALA A 171 9.53 12.23 1.35
N LYS A 172 9.80 13.02 0.30
CA LYS A 172 8.89 13.12 -0.86
C LYS A 172 9.19 12.01 -1.86
N VAL A 173 8.17 11.26 -2.24
CA VAL A 173 8.27 10.13 -3.18
C VAL A 173 7.22 10.31 -4.27
N ALA A 174 7.54 9.92 -5.50
CA ALA A 174 6.55 9.91 -6.58
C ALA A 174 5.41 8.91 -6.25
N MET A 175 4.16 9.34 -6.39
CA MET A 175 3.01 8.45 -6.31
C MET A 175 3.17 7.29 -7.30
N GLY A 176 2.74 6.11 -6.87
CA GLY A 176 2.88 4.86 -7.62
C GLY A 176 4.26 4.21 -7.54
N SER A 177 5.22 4.83 -6.85
CA SER A 177 6.52 4.24 -6.57
C SER A 177 6.41 2.95 -5.76
N GLU A 178 7.31 2.02 -6.03
CA GLU A 178 7.46 0.79 -5.25
C GLU A 178 8.41 1.03 -4.07
N ILE A 179 7.96 0.63 -2.87
CA ILE A 179 8.76 0.67 -1.64
C ILE A 179 9.11 -0.75 -1.24
N ASP A 180 10.40 -1.05 -1.22
CA ASP A 180 10.92 -2.33 -0.74
C ASP A 180 10.94 -2.32 0.79
N LEU A 181 10.61 -3.46 1.40
CA LEU A 181 10.54 -3.60 2.86
C LEU A 181 11.50 -4.67 3.34
N VAL A 182 12.31 -4.35 4.33
CA VAL A 182 13.05 -5.34 5.12
C VAL A 182 12.22 -5.66 6.35
N VAL A 183 11.92 -6.94 6.56
CA VAL A 183 11.06 -7.40 7.66
C VAL A 183 11.77 -8.43 8.52
N GLY A 184 11.42 -8.47 9.80
CA GLY A 184 11.86 -9.52 10.70
C GLY A 184 11.31 -10.89 10.29
N ASP A 185 12.17 -11.89 10.25
CA ASP A 185 11.77 -13.30 10.06
C ASP A 185 11.36 -13.99 11.36
N GLY A 186 11.40 -13.27 12.49
CA GLY A 186 11.14 -13.82 13.81
C GLY A 186 12.28 -14.72 14.29
N LEU A 187 11.92 -15.75 15.05
CA LEU A 187 12.86 -16.78 15.50
C LEU A 187 13.21 -17.79 14.38
N GLY A 188 13.14 -17.36 13.12
CA GLY A 188 12.60 -18.15 12.02
C GLY A 188 13.55 -18.88 11.07
N GLN A 189 14.88 -18.81 11.24
CA GLN A 189 15.86 -19.75 10.62
C GLN A 189 17.12 -20.01 11.48
N ARG A 190 17.28 -19.31 12.61
CA ARG A 190 18.41 -19.51 13.51
C ARG A 190 18.18 -20.76 14.35
N VAL A 191 18.76 -21.86 13.88
CA VAL A 191 18.91 -23.08 14.67
C VAL A 191 20.10 -22.91 15.61
N PHE A 192 20.00 -23.50 16.80
CA PHE A 192 21.12 -23.67 17.71
C PHE A 192 21.20 -25.12 18.16
N SER A 193 22.35 -25.54 18.64
CA SER A 193 22.56 -26.90 19.12
C SER A 193 21.82 -27.13 20.45
N VAL A 194 20.99 -28.19 20.51
CA VAL A 194 20.30 -28.56 21.75
C VAL A 194 21.34 -28.78 22.87
N PRO A 195 21.19 -28.09 24.02
CA PRO A 195 22.03 -28.34 25.18
C PRO A 195 21.86 -29.75 25.75
N ARG A 196 22.78 -30.14 26.63
CA ARG A 196 22.65 -31.39 27.38
C ARG A 196 21.82 -31.19 28.63
N PHE A 197 20.74 -31.96 28.75
CA PHE A 197 19.90 -32.08 29.95
C PHE A 197 20.04 -33.46 30.62
N ILE A 198 20.66 -34.43 29.95
CA ILE A 198 20.94 -35.77 30.50
C ILE A 198 21.81 -35.67 31.76
N GLY A 199 21.43 -36.38 32.81
CA GLY A 199 22.09 -36.44 34.11
C GLY A 199 21.57 -35.42 35.13
N LEU A 200 20.75 -34.45 34.70
CA LEU A 200 20.11 -33.49 35.61
C LEU A 200 18.87 -34.10 36.29
N PRO A 201 18.58 -33.73 37.54
CA PRO A 201 17.24 -33.92 38.11
C PRO A 201 16.18 -33.26 37.23
N ILE A 202 14.99 -33.86 37.13
CA ILE A 202 13.90 -33.36 36.26
C ILE A 202 13.57 -31.88 36.50
N ASP A 203 13.62 -31.44 37.75
CA ASP A 203 13.40 -30.05 38.14
C ASP A 203 14.42 -29.07 37.55
N GLU A 204 15.70 -29.45 37.60
CA GLU A 204 16.79 -28.66 37.07
C GLU A 204 16.83 -28.73 35.54
N ALA A 205 16.48 -29.89 34.98
CA ALA A 205 16.36 -30.09 33.54
C ALA A 205 15.28 -29.20 32.94
N ASP A 206 14.08 -29.16 33.54
CA ASP A 206 12.98 -28.29 33.10
C ASP A 206 13.35 -26.81 33.15
N PHE A 207 13.93 -26.37 34.27
CA PHE A 207 14.43 -25.00 34.40
C PHE A 207 15.46 -24.68 33.32
N SER A 208 16.40 -25.60 33.06
CA SER A 208 17.43 -25.43 32.05
C SER A 208 16.87 -25.41 30.62
N VAL A 209 15.86 -26.23 30.32
CA VAL A 209 15.15 -26.24 29.04
C VAL A 209 14.49 -24.87 28.81
N LYS A 210 13.70 -24.40 29.79
CA LYS A 210 13.02 -23.10 29.75
C LYS A 210 14.03 -21.93 29.64
N ALA A 211 15.10 -21.96 30.43
CA ALA A 211 16.16 -20.94 30.40
C ALA A 211 16.94 -20.91 29.08
N SER A 212 16.99 -22.03 28.35
CA SER A 212 17.56 -22.11 27.00
C SER A 212 16.63 -21.57 25.91
N GLY A 213 15.47 -21.00 26.29
CA GLY A 213 14.46 -20.51 25.34
C GLY A 213 13.72 -21.64 24.62
N LEU A 214 13.74 -22.86 25.16
CA LEU A 214 13.00 -24.02 24.69
C LEU A 214 11.79 -24.26 25.60
N THR A 215 10.92 -25.18 25.20
CA THR A 215 9.78 -25.58 26.03
C THR A 215 9.93 -27.04 26.46
N THR A 216 9.50 -27.38 27.68
CA THR A 216 9.48 -28.77 28.11
C THR A 216 8.28 -29.46 27.47
N GLY A 217 8.54 -30.55 26.76
CA GLY A 217 7.54 -31.37 26.10
C GLY A 217 7.01 -32.45 27.04
N SER A 218 7.01 -33.69 26.54
CA SER A 218 6.58 -34.86 27.31
C SER A 218 7.66 -35.28 28.30
N VAL A 219 7.27 -35.48 29.57
CA VAL A 219 8.12 -36.13 30.57
C VAL A 219 7.68 -37.58 30.73
N ILE A 220 8.55 -38.52 30.36
CA ILE A 220 8.26 -39.94 30.29
C ILE A 220 9.07 -40.66 31.38
N VAL A 221 8.40 -41.10 32.43
CA VAL A 221 9.02 -41.87 33.51
C VAL A 221 9.16 -43.33 33.07
N LYS A 222 10.34 -43.92 33.26
CA LYS A 222 10.60 -45.33 32.95
C LYS A 222 11.28 -46.04 34.12
N ILE A 223 10.70 -47.19 34.49
CA ILE A 223 11.33 -48.14 35.40
C ILE A 223 12.47 -48.83 34.64
N ILE A 224 13.68 -48.77 35.20
CA ILE A 224 14.88 -49.28 34.56
C ILE A 224 15.21 -50.68 35.11
N ASN A 225 15.28 -51.66 34.22
CA ASN A 225 15.73 -53.02 34.57
C ASN A 225 17.27 -53.15 34.51
N ASN A 226 17.81 -54.30 34.93
CA ASN A 226 19.26 -54.53 34.95
C ASN A 226 19.94 -54.37 33.58
N ALA A 227 19.30 -54.81 32.49
CA ALA A 227 19.86 -54.68 31.14
C ALA A 227 19.90 -53.22 30.68
N GLN A 228 18.87 -52.43 30.98
CA GLN A 228 18.82 -51.01 30.70
C GLN A 228 19.81 -50.23 31.58
N LYS A 229 20.02 -50.67 32.83
CA LYS A 229 20.99 -50.07 33.74
C LYS A 229 22.41 -50.13 33.17
N GLU A 230 22.82 -51.27 32.61
CA GLU A 230 24.11 -51.40 31.93
C GLU A 230 24.23 -50.42 30.75
N GLN A 231 23.19 -50.30 29.92
CA GLN A 231 23.15 -49.33 28.82
C GLN A 231 23.23 -47.87 29.30
N LEU A 232 22.59 -47.53 30.42
CA LEU A 232 22.67 -46.18 30.99
C LEU A 232 24.05 -45.87 31.56
N LEU A 233 24.73 -46.85 32.14
CA LEU A 233 26.11 -46.70 32.62
C LEU A 233 27.07 -46.43 31.46
N GLU A 234 26.88 -47.07 30.30
CA GLU A 234 27.65 -46.79 29.09
C GLU A 234 27.43 -45.37 28.57
N ILE A 235 26.17 -44.91 28.52
CA ILE A 235 25.83 -43.53 28.13
C ILE A 235 26.48 -42.51 29.08
N ALA A 236 26.42 -42.78 30.38
CA ALA A 236 27.01 -41.91 31.39
C ALA A 236 28.53 -41.80 31.26
N ALA A 237 29.21 -42.93 31.01
CA ALA A 237 30.64 -42.96 30.75
C ALA A 237 30.99 -42.19 29.47
N ALA A 238 30.21 -42.36 28.40
CA ALA A 238 30.42 -41.65 27.13
C ALA A 238 30.22 -40.14 27.23
N LEU A 239 29.35 -39.67 28.14
CA LEU A 239 29.05 -38.25 28.36
C LEU A 239 29.83 -37.63 29.53
N GLU A 240 30.77 -38.37 30.14
CA GLU A 240 31.54 -37.94 31.32
C GLU A 240 30.64 -37.50 32.49
N ILE A 241 29.49 -38.16 32.66
CA ILE A 241 28.52 -37.90 33.73
C ILE A 241 28.83 -38.81 34.93
N ASP A 242 28.58 -38.31 36.15
CA ASP A 242 28.56 -39.13 37.35
C ASP A 242 27.54 -40.27 37.19
N THR A 243 28.05 -41.49 37.05
CA THR A 243 27.29 -42.74 36.84
C THR A 243 26.34 -43.04 37.98
N VAL A 244 26.62 -42.54 39.18
CA VAL A 244 25.71 -42.67 40.33
C VAL A 244 24.52 -41.72 40.18
N SER A 245 24.73 -40.54 39.60
CA SER A 245 23.71 -39.50 39.52
C SER A 245 22.69 -39.76 38.41
N ILE A 246 23.10 -40.26 37.23
CA ILE A 246 22.17 -40.59 36.14
C ILE A 246 21.20 -41.73 36.46
N LEU A 247 21.55 -42.61 37.42
CA LEU A 247 20.73 -43.75 37.83
C LEU A 247 19.81 -43.44 39.02
N LYS A 248 19.89 -42.24 39.59
CA LYS A 248 18.98 -41.83 40.66
C LYS A 248 17.59 -41.63 40.09
N SER A 249 16.59 -42.01 40.88
CA SER A 249 15.20 -41.68 40.61
C SER A 249 15.04 -40.18 40.33
N GLY A 250 14.19 -39.83 39.37
CA GLY A 250 13.92 -38.44 39.00
C GLY A 250 15.00 -37.80 38.11
N HIS A 251 16.05 -38.52 37.71
CA HIS A 251 17.08 -37.97 36.81
C HIS A 251 16.79 -38.28 35.34
N VAL A 252 17.10 -37.32 34.47
CA VAL A 252 16.96 -37.45 33.02
C VAL A 252 18.05 -38.36 32.48
N PHE A 253 17.68 -39.45 31.81
CA PHE A 253 18.64 -40.35 31.17
C PHE A 253 18.60 -40.25 29.63
N ARG A 254 17.56 -39.64 29.07
CA ARG A 254 17.42 -39.41 27.63
C ARG A 254 16.62 -38.13 27.39
N GLN A 255 16.95 -37.45 26.30
CA GLN A 255 16.22 -36.28 25.80
C GLN A 255 15.92 -36.45 24.31
N ARG A 256 14.92 -35.71 23.81
CA ARG A 256 14.65 -35.55 22.38
C ARG A 256 14.22 -34.10 22.12
N PRO A 257 14.82 -33.38 21.16
CA PRO A 257 15.89 -33.82 20.26
C PRO A 257 17.23 -34.10 20.96
N GLU A 258 18.11 -34.85 20.28
CA GLU A 258 19.39 -35.29 20.85
C GLU A 258 20.36 -34.13 21.04
N ILE A 259 21.32 -34.30 21.95
CA ILE A 259 22.33 -33.28 22.25
C ILE A 259 23.07 -32.89 20.96
N GLY A 260 23.25 -31.59 20.73
CA GLY A 260 23.98 -31.11 19.56
C GLY A 260 23.15 -31.03 18.27
N THR A 261 21.93 -31.58 18.24
CA THR A 261 21.03 -31.43 17.10
C THR A 261 20.53 -30.00 16.95
N ASP A 262 20.13 -29.62 15.74
CA ASP A 262 19.62 -28.29 15.46
C ASP A 262 18.18 -28.14 15.97
N ILE A 263 17.95 -27.14 16.81
CA ILE A 263 16.63 -26.79 17.36
C ILE A 263 16.37 -25.30 17.23
N ARG A 264 15.08 -24.92 17.14
CA ARG A 264 14.63 -23.53 17.12
C ARG A 264 14.11 -23.11 18.50
N LEU A 265 14.21 -21.82 18.79
CA LEU A 265 13.61 -21.26 20.02
C LEU A 265 12.11 -21.58 20.08
N GLY A 266 11.62 -21.87 21.28
CA GLY A 266 10.25 -22.27 21.58
C GLY A 266 9.91 -23.72 21.24
N GLN A 267 10.77 -24.48 20.54
CA GLN A 267 10.52 -25.89 20.29
C GLN A 267 10.61 -26.74 21.57
N GLN A 268 9.89 -27.85 21.56
CA GLN A 268 9.75 -28.73 22.70
C GLN A 268 10.93 -29.70 22.83
N VAL A 269 11.31 -29.99 24.07
CA VAL A 269 12.24 -31.06 24.43
C VAL A 269 11.51 -32.09 25.29
N ASP A 270 11.39 -33.31 24.79
CA ASP A 270 10.88 -34.45 25.55
C ASP A 270 12.01 -35.03 26.43
N LEU A 271 11.67 -35.38 27.67
CA LEU A 271 12.61 -35.90 28.67
C LEU A 271 12.18 -37.27 29.14
N TRP A 272 13.12 -38.20 29.27
CA TRP A 272 12.89 -39.50 29.89
C TRP A 272 13.62 -39.58 31.23
N VAL A 273 12.88 -40.00 32.25
CA VAL A 273 13.30 -39.93 33.65
C VAL A 273 13.36 -41.33 34.26
N VAL A 274 14.41 -41.59 35.04
CA VAL A 274 14.59 -42.88 35.74
C VAL A 274 13.61 -43.00 36.90
N SER A 275 12.98 -44.18 37.02
CA SER A 275 12.30 -44.64 38.23
C SER A 275 12.91 -45.98 38.69
N LEU A 276 12.96 -46.19 40.01
CA LEU A 276 13.49 -47.41 40.60
C LEU A 276 12.46 -48.54 40.68
N ASP A 277 11.19 -48.20 40.88
CA ASP A 277 10.05 -49.13 40.94
C ASP A 277 8.73 -48.40 40.59
N GLU A 278 7.61 -49.11 40.70
CA GLU A 278 6.28 -48.55 40.38
C GLU A 278 5.83 -47.48 41.39
N GLU A 279 6.11 -47.65 42.69
CA GLU A 279 5.71 -46.69 43.73
C GLU A 279 6.51 -45.38 43.59
N ASP A 280 7.80 -45.51 43.29
CA ASP A 280 8.70 -44.42 42.97
C ASP A 280 8.28 -43.68 41.68
N SER A 281 7.71 -44.40 40.71
CA SER A 281 7.26 -43.79 39.46
C SER A 281 6.09 -42.84 39.68
N ILE A 282 5.14 -43.23 40.55
CA ILE A 282 4.01 -42.40 40.95
C ILE A 282 4.53 -41.16 41.67
N ARG A 283 5.46 -41.32 42.61
CA ARG A 283 6.06 -40.21 43.36
C ARG A 283 6.76 -39.18 42.45
N VAL A 284 7.51 -39.64 41.45
CA VAL A 284 8.17 -38.76 40.48
C VAL A 284 7.14 -37.99 39.64
N VAL A 285 6.09 -38.67 39.19
CA VAL A 285 5.00 -38.03 38.41
C VAL A 285 4.25 -37.01 39.27
N ASP A 286 3.86 -37.37 40.48
CA ASP A 286 3.10 -36.49 41.39
C ASP A 286 3.90 -35.24 41.73
N ASN A 287 5.19 -35.38 42.05
CA ASN A 287 6.07 -34.23 42.32
C ASN A 287 6.17 -33.29 41.11
N TRP A 288 6.35 -33.86 39.92
CA TRP A 288 6.43 -33.09 38.68
C TRP A 288 5.13 -32.36 38.36
N VAL A 289 4.00 -33.06 38.47
CA VAL A 289 2.66 -32.53 38.17
C VAL A 289 2.27 -31.44 39.16
N ASN A 290 2.44 -31.68 40.47
CA ASN A 290 2.11 -30.69 41.50
C ASN A 290 2.91 -29.40 41.32
N LYS A 291 4.20 -29.51 41.00
CA LYS A 291 5.05 -28.35 40.74
C LYS A 291 4.65 -27.60 39.47
N ALA A 292 4.30 -28.31 38.40
CA ALA A 292 3.77 -27.69 37.19
C ALA A 292 2.45 -26.93 37.46
N TYR A 293 1.59 -27.45 38.35
CA TYR A 293 0.38 -26.76 38.79
C TYR A 293 0.66 -25.51 39.62
N GLU A 294 1.61 -25.56 40.56
CA GLU A 294 2.04 -24.39 41.35
C GLU A 294 2.57 -23.25 40.47
N GLU A 295 3.31 -23.57 39.40
CA GLU A 295 3.81 -22.58 38.44
C GLU A 295 2.69 -21.93 37.60
N LEU A 296 1.62 -22.66 37.31
CA LEU A 296 0.47 -22.18 36.53
C LEU A 296 -0.55 -21.39 37.37
N SER A 297 -0.58 -21.61 38.68
CA SER A 297 -1.51 -20.99 39.63
C SER A 297 -0.77 -20.39 40.83
N PRO A 298 -0.01 -19.28 40.65
CA PRO A 298 0.79 -18.68 41.73
C PRO A 298 -0.05 -18.05 42.86
N THR A 299 -1.35 -17.83 42.63
CA THR A 299 -2.31 -17.48 43.67
C THR A 299 -2.92 -18.75 44.20
N GLY A 300 -2.42 -19.23 45.35
CA GLY A 300 -2.86 -20.46 46.01
C GLY A 300 -4.32 -20.44 46.48
N GLU A 301 -5.26 -20.57 45.55
CA GLU A 301 -6.60 -21.05 45.85
C GLU A 301 -6.59 -22.58 45.71
N SER A 302 -6.36 -23.23 46.85
CA SER A 302 -6.75 -24.62 47.07
C SER A 302 -8.27 -24.70 46.90
N TYR A 303 -8.72 -25.30 45.81
CA TYR A 303 -10.07 -25.85 45.74
C TYR A 303 -10.02 -27.24 46.39
N ASP A 304 -10.16 -27.23 47.71
CA ASP A 304 -10.59 -28.40 48.47
C ASP A 304 -12.05 -28.67 48.05
N GLN A 305 -12.30 -29.76 47.29
CA GLN A 305 -13.49 -30.62 47.22
C GLN A 305 -13.49 -31.48 45.94
#